data_AF-A0A9E5IL37-F1
#
_entry.id   AF-A0A9E5IL37-F1
#
_cell.length_a   1.000
_cell.length_b   1.000
_cell.length_c   1.000
_cell.angle_alpha   90.00
_cell.angle_beta   90.00
_cell.angle_gamma   90.00
#
_symmetry.space_group_name_H-M   'P 1'
#
loop_
_entity.id
_entity.type
_entity.pdbx_description
1 polymer ?
#
loop_
_entity_poly.entity_id
_entity_poly.type
_entity_poly.pdbx_seq_one_letter_code
_entity_poly.pdbx_strand_id
1 'polypeptide(L)'
;MVHRSCRPGPVEWRRIVAPPPPQKNTSRHVKLIDMSNCLMSNLPMITTEPSLSDLAAASGIEARTIRSWVAQGLLPAPLNRGPAARYPADTLERVLAIRTMRDALGMPLAEIRKELLVASQEQIRGYASRAQGLAPMARPQPSASSALDYIDALRAGPKAPSRSALLMDEPLTPQPLQGFDALEHRLGQGRAPPARKARAEEWLRIPITPDVEFSVRAPLDAEQRVRLERCADLIRDILLGRDR
;
A
#
# COMPACT_ATOMS: atom_id res chain seq x y z
N MET A 1 10.71 67.63 -1.68
CA MET A 1 11.05 66.63 -2.71
C MET A 1 11.27 65.29 -2.02
N VAL A 2 10.50 64.26 -2.41
CA VAL A 2 10.94 62.86 -2.63
C VAL A 2 11.59 62.13 -1.42
N HIS A 3 11.19 60.97 -0.90
CA HIS A 3 10.26 59.91 -1.30
C HIS A 3 9.76 59.19 -0.02
N ARG A 4 8.47 58.82 -0.01
CA ARG A 4 7.83 57.94 0.98
C ARG A 4 8.38 56.52 0.89
N SER A 5 8.67 55.95 2.05
CA SER A 5 8.95 54.55 2.33
C SER A 5 7.66 53.72 2.30
N CYS A 6 7.60 52.71 1.42
CA CYS A 6 6.65 51.61 1.49
C CYS A 6 7.24 50.48 2.34
N ARG A 7 6.58 50.12 3.46
CA ARG A 7 6.64 48.77 4.03
C ARG A 7 5.21 48.30 4.32
N PRO A 8 4.83 47.07 3.94
CA PRO A 8 3.51 46.53 4.20
C PRO A 8 3.40 46.07 5.67
N GLY A 9 2.32 46.49 6.32
CA GLY A 9 1.92 46.02 7.65
C GLY A 9 1.23 44.65 7.60
N PRO A 10 1.21 43.90 8.72
CA PRO A 10 0.74 42.53 8.77
C PRO A 10 -0.80 42.42 8.74
N VAL A 11 -1.26 41.39 8.03
CA VAL A 11 -2.67 41.00 7.87
C VAL A 11 -3.20 40.40 9.18
N GLU A 12 -4.22 41.04 9.74
CA GLU A 12 -4.91 40.68 10.96
C GLU A 12 -5.93 39.54 10.68
N TRP A 13 -5.62 38.31 11.11
CA TRP A 13 -6.55 37.19 11.04
C TRP A 13 -7.49 37.25 12.25
N ARG A 14 -8.75 37.62 12.02
CA ARG A 14 -9.79 37.55 13.04
C ARG A 14 -10.03 36.10 13.47
N ARG A 15 -9.83 35.84 14.76
CA ARG A 15 -10.22 34.61 15.47
C ARG A 15 -11.73 34.38 15.33
N ILE A 16 -12.13 33.36 14.60
CA ILE A 16 -13.49 32.81 14.67
C ILE A 16 -13.49 31.77 15.80
N VAL A 17 -14.16 32.10 16.89
CA VAL A 17 -14.41 31.23 18.04
C VAL A 17 -15.49 30.22 17.66
N ALA A 18 -15.18 28.92 17.76
CA ALA A 18 -16.15 27.85 17.61
C ALA A 18 -17.06 27.75 18.86
N PRO A 19 -18.37 27.44 18.73
CA PRO A 19 -19.26 27.27 19.88
C PRO A 19 -18.99 25.95 20.63
N PRO A 20 -19.22 25.91 21.96
CA PRO A 20 -18.96 24.72 22.79
C PRO A 20 -20.04 23.63 22.61
N PRO A 21 -19.70 22.34 22.84
CA PRO A 21 -20.67 21.25 22.78
C PRO A 21 -21.58 21.20 24.02
N PRO A 22 -22.84 20.73 23.88
CA PRO A 22 -23.76 20.63 25.01
C PRO A 22 -23.40 19.45 25.94
N GLN A 23 -23.15 19.76 27.20
CA GLN A 23 -23.15 18.78 28.30
C GLN A 23 -24.56 18.63 28.88
N LYS A 24 -25.03 17.40 29.07
CA LYS A 24 -26.13 17.09 29.99
C LYS A 24 -25.82 15.87 30.84
N ASN A 25 -26.25 16.01 32.08
CA ASN A 25 -25.76 15.42 33.30
C ASN A 25 -26.42 14.06 33.62
N THR A 26 -25.68 13.31 34.42
CA THR A 26 -25.99 12.08 35.16
C THR A 26 -27.36 12.04 35.84
N SER A 27 -27.99 10.86 35.87
CA SER A 27 -28.54 10.25 37.10
C SER A 27 -29.11 8.84 36.87
N ARG A 28 -28.97 8.05 37.92
CA ARG A 28 -29.17 6.59 38.06
C ARG A 28 -30.62 6.15 37.88
N HIS A 29 -30.82 5.01 37.22
CA HIS A 29 -31.82 4.03 37.67
C HIS A 29 -31.43 2.61 37.21
N VAL A 30 -31.03 1.77 38.16
CA VAL A 30 -30.90 0.32 37.97
C VAL A 30 -32.32 -0.25 38.01
N LYS A 31 -32.83 -0.72 36.88
CA LYS A 31 -33.94 -1.67 36.83
C LYS A 31 -33.49 -2.91 36.06
N LEU A 32 -33.35 -3.96 36.84
CA LEU A 32 -33.31 -5.35 36.45
C LEU A 32 -34.66 -5.68 35.77
N ILE A 33 -34.68 -5.77 34.43
CA ILE A 33 -35.78 -6.37 33.67
C ILE A 33 -35.18 -7.18 32.52
N ASP A 34 -35.34 -8.48 32.69
CA ASP A 34 -35.43 -9.59 31.75
C ASP A 34 -34.42 -9.74 30.61
N MET A 35 -33.68 -10.84 30.72
CA MET A 35 -32.57 -11.26 29.88
C MET A 35 -33.11 -12.28 28.86
N SER A 36 -33.93 -11.80 27.93
CA SER A 36 -34.45 -12.61 26.82
C SER A 36 -34.71 -11.75 25.59
N ASN A 37 -34.06 -12.13 24.48
CA ASN A 37 -34.28 -11.65 23.11
C ASN A 37 -34.06 -10.16 22.82
N CYS A 38 -32.80 -9.78 22.57
CA CYS A 38 -32.51 -8.68 21.64
C CYS A 38 -31.07 -8.78 21.10
N LEU A 39 -30.82 -9.72 20.19
CA LEU A 39 -29.59 -9.81 19.39
C LEU A 39 -29.93 -9.88 17.90
N MET A 40 -30.67 -8.89 17.43
CA MET A 40 -30.67 -8.47 16.03
C MET A 40 -30.74 -6.94 16.05
N SER A 41 -29.96 -6.29 15.19
CA SER A 41 -29.83 -4.82 15.04
C SER A 41 -28.66 -4.19 15.81
N ASN A 42 -27.45 -4.40 15.31
CA ASN A 42 -26.49 -3.31 15.25
C ASN A 42 -25.58 -3.43 14.02
N LEU A 43 -26.21 -3.39 12.82
CA LEU A 43 -25.54 -2.91 11.62
C LEU A 43 -25.93 -1.43 11.49
N PRO A 44 -24.98 -0.47 11.44
CA PRO A 44 -25.33 0.87 11.00
C PRO A 44 -25.91 0.75 9.59
N MET A 45 -27.08 1.35 9.38
CA MET A 45 -27.74 1.48 8.08
C MET A 45 -26.70 1.83 7.02
N ILE A 46 -26.42 0.88 6.14
CA ILE A 46 -25.39 0.99 5.11
C ILE A 46 -25.86 2.10 4.18
N THR A 47 -25.08 3.16 4.06
CA THR A 47 -25.30 4.15 2.99
C THR A 47 -25.25 3.37 1.66
N THR A 48 -26.24 3.53 0.79
CA THR A 48 -26.40 2.75 -0.46
C THR A 48 -25.14 2.74 -1.32
N GLU A 49 -24.23 3.68 -1.11
CA GLU A 49 -22.93 3.75 -1.77
C GLU A 49 -21.82 4.12 -0.77
N PRO A 50 -21.17 3.15 -0.10
CA PRO A 50 -20.18 3.44 0.93
C PRO A 50 -18.98 4.21 0.37
N SER A 51 -18.47 5.17 1.15
CA SER A 51 -17.18 5.78 0.86
C SER A 51 -16.05 4.82 1.21
N LEU A 52 -14.84 5.14 0.75
CA LEU A 52 -13.65 4.35 1.12
C LEU A 52 -13.43 4.28 2.64
N SER A 53 -13.73 5.36 3.35
CA SER A 53 -13.61 5.40 4.82
C SER A 53 -14.62 4.48 5.49
N ASP A 54 -15.85 4.43 4.96
CA ASP A 54 -16.91 3.58 5.48
C ASP A 54 -16.57 2.10 5.26
N LEU A 55 -16.05 1.75 4.08
CA LEU A 55 -15.56 0.40 3.79
C LEU A 55 -14.43 -0.01 4.73
N ALA A 56 -13.47 0.88 4.99
CA ALA A 56 -12.37 0.60 5.89
C ALA A 56 -12.85 0.37 7.33
N ALA A 57 -13.73 1.24 7.82
CA ALA A 57 -14.31 1.13 9.16
C ALA A 57 -15.14 -0.15 9.33
N ALA A 58 -15.97 -0.48 8.34
CA ALA A 58 -16.84 -1.66 8.39
C ALA A 58 -16.10 -2.99 8.20
N SER A 59 -15.05 -3.02 7.38
CA SER A 59 -14.30 -4.25 7.09
C SER A 59 -13.11 -4.51 8.02
N GLY A 60 -12.61 -3.46 8.69
CA GLY A 60 -11.34 -3.50 9.42
C GLY A 60 -10.11 -3.57 8.52
N ILE A 61 -10.26 -3.35 7.21
CA ILE A 61 -9.16 -3.30 6.24
C ILE A 61 -8.75 -1.85 6.02
N GLU A 62 -7.44 -1.60 5.92
CA GLU A 62 -6.93 -0.25 5.65
C GLU A 62 -7.38 0.28 4.28
N ALA A 63 -7.74 1.56 4.21
CA ALA A 63 -8.14 2.24 2.97
C ALA A 63 -7.10 2.09 1.84
N ARG A 64 -5.80 2.07 2.17
CA ARG A 64 -4.72 1.84 1.21
C ARG A 64 -4.78 0.43 0.62
N THR A 65 -5.06 -0.58 1.43
CA THR A 65 -5.22 -1.96 0.97
C THR A 65 -6.44 -2.11 0.07
N ILE A 66 -7.57 -1.48 0.42
CA ILE A 66 -8.77 -1.48 -0.42
C ILE A 66 -8.46 -0.82 -1.78
N ARG A 67 -7.76 0.32 -1.81
CA ARG A 67 -7.30 0.95 -3.06
C ARG A 67 -6.38 0.03 -3.87
N SER A 68 -5.47 -0.68 -3.22
CA SER A 68 -4.61 -1.67 -3.88
C SER A 68 -5.42 -2.79 -4.53
N TRP A 69 -6.46 -3.29 -3.86
CA TRP A 69 -7.34 -4.32 -4.42
C TRP A 69 -8.18 -3.82 -5.60
N VAL A 70 -8.63 -2.56 -5.56
CA VAL A 70 -9.28 -1.92 -6.71
C VAL A 70 -8.31 -1.81 -7.89
N ALA A 71 -7.08 -1.34 -7.66
CA ALA A 71 -6.05 -1.23 -8.70
C ALA A 71 -5.66 -2.59 -9.29
N GLN A 72 -5.73 -3.65 -8.48
CA GLN A 72 -5.48 -5.03 -8.91
C GLN A 72 -6.71 -5.72 -9.52
N GLY A 73 -7.85 -5.02 -9.66
CA GLY A 73 -9.09 -5.57 -10.22
C GLY A 73 -9.79 -6.63 -9.36
N LEU A 74 -9.49 -6.73 -8.06
CA LEU A 74 -10.19 -7.63 -7.14
C LEU A 74 -11.55 -7.07 -6.69
N LEU A 75 -11.66 -5.74 -6.67
CA LEU A 75 -12.86 -5.01 -6.30
C LEU A 75 -13.36 -4.16 -7.46
N PRO A 76 -14.68 -3.90 -7.55
CA PRO A 76 -15.21 -2.98 -8.54
C PRO A 76 -14.60 -1.58 -8.38
N ALA A 77 -14.43 -0.89 -9.50
CA ALA A 77 -14.04 0.51 -9.50
C ALA A 77 -15.11 1.36 -8.79
N PRO A 78 -14.72 2.48 -8.17
CA PRO A 78 -15.69 3.41 -7.61
C PRO A 78 -16.61 3.98 -8.70
N LEU A 79 -17.88 4.20 -8.37
CA LEU A 79 -18.91 4.82 -9.22
C LEU A 79 -18.46 6.20 -9.70
N ASN A 80 -17.81 6.96 -8.81
CA ASN A 80 -17.38 8.33 -9.05
C ASN A 80 -15.87 8.45 -8.77
N ARG A 81 -15.14 9.17 -9.63
CA ARG A 81 -13.71 9.47 -9.42
C ARG A 81 -13.56 10.80 -8.65
N GLY A 82 -12.65 10.83 -7.67
CA GLY A 82 -12.31 12.04 -6.91
C GLY A 82 -12.24 11.82 -5.40
N PRO A 83 -12.09 12.89 -4.61
CA PRO A 83 -11.97 12.83 -3.15
C PRO A 83 -13.19 12.19 -2.47
N ALA A 84 -14.36 12.33 -3.10
CA ALA A 84 -15.62 11.73 -2.68
C ALA A 84 -15.98 10.47 -3.49
N ALA A 85 -14.99 9.61 -3.75
CA ALA A 85 -15.26 8.32 -4.39
C ALA A 85 -16.31 7.51 -3.60
N ARG A 86 -17.22 6.88 -4.35
CA ARG A 86 -18.31 6.06 -3.84
C ARG A 86 -18.24 4.69 -4.47
N TYR A 87 -18.53 3.65 -3.69
CA TYR A 87 -18.47 2.28 -4.14
C TYR A 87 -19.87 1.68 -4.20
N PRO A 88 -20.11 0.69 -5.08
CA PRO A 88 -21.33 -0.11 -5.05
C PRO A 88 -21.61 -0.70 -3.66
N ALA A 89 -22.88 -0.83 -3.27
CA ALA A 89 -23.29 -1.36 -1.97
C ALA A 89 -22.71 -2.76 -1.67
N ASP A 90 -22.62 -3.61 -2.69
CA ASP A 90 -22.09 -4.97 -2.64
C ASP A 90 -20.57 -5.04 -2.39
N THR A 91 -19.86 -3.92 -2.52
CA THR A 91 -18.41 -3.87 -2.35
C THR A 91 -17.99 -4.28 -0.94
N LEU A 92 -18.79 -3.96 0.07
CA LEU A 92 -18.49 -4.34 1.46
C LEU A 92 -18.49 -5.86 1.64
N GLU A 93 -19.48 -6.56 1.08
CA GLU A 93 -19.57 -8.02 1.12
C GLU A 93 -18.34 -8.64 0.42
N ARG A 94 -17.95 -8.10 -0.74
CA ARG A 94 -16.77 -8.55 -1.46
C ARG A 94 -15.46 -8.33 -0.69
N VAL A 95 -15.31 -7.18 -0.03
CA VAL A 95 -14.14 -6.88 0.83
C VAL A 95 -14.04 -7.87 1.98
N LEU A 96 -15.16 -8.18 2.65
CA LEU A 96 -15.20 -9.14 3.74
C LEU A 96 -14.92 -10.57 3.25
N ALA A 97 -15.43 -10.95 2.09
CA ALA A 97 -15.14 -12.24 1.48
C ALA A 97 -13.63 -12.41 1.19
N ILE A 98 -12.97 -11.40 0.62
CA ILE A 98 -11.51 -11.40 0.39
C ILE A 98 -10.77 -11.57 1.71
N ARG A 99 -11.19 -10.84 2.75
CA ARG A 99 -10.60 -10.95 4.09
C ARG A 99 -10.70 -12.38 4.61
N THR A 100 -11.88 -13.01 4.55
CA THR A 100 -12.09 -14.40 4.99
C THR A 100 -11.22 -15.37 4.20
N MET A 101 -11.22 -15.30 2.88
CA MET A 101 -10.46 -16.23 2.04
C MET A 101 -8.95 -16.11 2.29
N ARG A 102 -8.45 -14.89 2.50
CA ARG A 102 -7.05 -14.66 2.83
C ARG A 102 -6.70 -15.14 4.24
N ASP A 103 -7.49 -14.73 5.24
CA ASP A 103 -7.11 -14.89 6.65
C ASP A 103 -7.50 -16.27 7.21
N ALA A 104 -8.64 -16.83 6.79
CA ALA A 104 -9.15 -18.11 7.29
C ALA A 104 -8.76 -19.30 6.41
N LEU A 105 -8.71 -19.12 5.08
CA LEU A 105 -8.35 -20.19 4.13
C LEU A 105 -6.88 -20.12 3.69
N GLY A 106 -6.15 -19.04 4.01
CA GLY A 106 -4.76 -18.87 3.61
C GLY A 106 -4.57 -18.74 2.09
N MET A 107 -5.63 -18.39 1.36
CA MET A 107 -5.61 -18.40 -0.10
C MET A 107 -4.79 -17.21 -0.65
N PRO A 108 -3.91 -17.42 -1.63
CA PRO A 108 -3.18 -16.33 -2.27
C PRO A 108 -4.13 -15.44 -3.09
N LEU A 109 -3.83 -14.14 -3.16
CA LEU A 109 -4.69 -13.16 -3.84
C LEU A 109 -5.02 -13.50 -5.30
N ALA A 110 -4.11 -14.19 -6.00
CA ALA A 110 -4.34 -14.63 -7.38
C ALA A 110 -5.44 -15.70 -7.49
N GLU A 111 -5.54 -16.57 -6.50
CA GLU A 111 -6.56 -17.62 -6.44
C GLU A 111 -7.90 -17.05 -5.94
N ILE A 112 -7.86 -16.13 -4.96
CA ILE A 112 -9.02 -15.36 -4.51
C ILE A 112 -9.66 -14.62 -5.70
N ARG A 113 -8.85 -14.05 -6.60
CA ARG A 113 -9.34 -13.40 -7.81
C ARG A 113 -10.12 -14.37 -8.71
N LYS A 114 -9.60 -15.58 -8.92
CA LYS A 114 -10.26 -16.61 -9.74
C LYS A 114 -11.58 -17.04 -9.11
N GLU A 115 -11.59 -17.26 -7.80
CA GLU A 115 -12.77 -17.64 -7.05
C GLU A 115 -13.86 -16.56 -7.14
N LEU A 116 -13.51 -15.29 -6.95
CA LEU A 116 -14.45 -14.17 -7.03
C LEU A 116 -15.05 -13.93 -8.43
N LEU A 117 -14.42 -14.43 -9.48
CA LEU A 117 -14.96 -14.35 -10.85
C LEU A 117 -16.05 -15.38 -11.10
N VAL A 118 -15.96 -16.54 -10.44
CA VAL A 118 -16.91 -17.65 -10.59
C VAL A 118 -18.00 -17.59 -9.51
N ALA A 119 -17.69 -17.03 -8.34
CA ALA A 119 -18.59 -16.94 -7.21
C ALA A 119 -19.81 -16.03 -7.51
N SER A 120 -20.99 -16.58 -7.28
CA SER A 120 -22.25 -15.83 -7.22
C SER A 120 -22.29 -14.88 -6.01
N GLN A 121 -23.17 -13.89 -6.05
CA GLN A 121 -23.38 -12.96 -4.94
C GLN A 121 -23.67 -13.68 -3.62
N GLU A 122 -24.41 -14.80 -3.66
CA GLU A 122 -24.75 -15.58 -2.47
C GLU A 122 -23.51 -16.28 -1.88
N GLN A 123 -22.61 -16.80 -2.72
CA GLN A 123 -21.34 -17.37 -2.26
C GLN A 123 -20.46 -16.30 -1.62
N ILE A 124 -20.40 -15.10 -2.22
CA ILE A 124 -19.67 -13.96 -1.66
C ILE A 124 -20.22 -13.59 -0.27
N ARG A 125 -21.55 -13.55 -0.11
CA ARG A 125 -22.21 -13.35 1.19
C ARG A 125 -21.87 -14.44 2.20
N GLY A 126 -21.83 -15.69 1.78
CA GLY A 126 -21.42 -16.82 2.62
C GLY A 126 -19.99 -16.69 3.17
N TYR A 127 -19.05 -16.23 2.33
CA TYR A 127 -17.69 -15.93 2.79
C TYR A 127 -17.64 -14.69 3.69
N ALA A 128 -18.46 -13.67 3.41
CA ALA A 128 -18.52 -12.45 4.19
C ALA A 128 -19.10 -12.66 5.60
N SER A 129 -20.13 -13.50 5.75
CA SER A 129 -20.72 -13.82 7.06
C SER A 129 -19.73 -14.54 7.97
N ARG A 130 -18.89 -15.40 7.39
CA ARG A 130 -17.81 -16.08 8.11
C ARG A 130 -16.76 -15.09 8.64
N ALA A 131 -16.55 -13.95 7.97
CA ALA A 131 -15.65 -12.89 8.45
C ALA A 131 -16.12 -12.27 9.77
N GLN A 132 -17.43 -12.17 9.98
CA GLN A 132 -18.02 -11.53 11.17
C GLN A 132 -17.78 -12.35 12.44
N GLY A 133 -17.59 -13.66 12.31
CA GLY A 133 -17.19 -14.55 13.41
C GLY A 133 -15.70 -14.48 13.76
N LEU A 134 -14.85 -13.97 12.87
CA LEU A 134 -13.44 -13.71 13.14
C LEU A 134 -13.29 -12.28 13.66
N ALA A 135 -13.12 -12.14 14.98
CA ALA A 135 -12.86 -10.86 15.62
C ALA A 135 -11.81 -10.05 14.85
N PRO A 136 -11.96 -8.72 14.71
CA PRO A 136 -10.94 -7.88 14.09
C PRO A 136 -9.65 -8.04 14.90
N MET A 137 -8.68 -8.76 14.35
CA MET A 137 -7.33 -8.78 14.88
C MET A 137 -6.82 -7.34 14.79
N ALA A 138 -6.85 -6.63 15.90
CA ALA A 138 -6.22 -5.34 16.05
C ALA A 138 -4.73 -5.56 15.75
N ARG A 139 -4.28 -5.18 14.55
CA ARG A 139 -2.84 -5.05 14.31
C ARG A 139 -2.33 -4.02 15.30
N PRO A 140 -1.27 -4.31 16.06
CA PRO A 140 -0.58 -3.27 16.82
C PRO A 140 -0.19 -2.19 15.81
N GLN A 141 -0.77 -1.00 15.92
CA GLN A 141 -0.25 0.13 15.16
C GLN A 141 1.12 0.43 15.76
N PRO A 142 2.22 0.37 15.00
CA PRO A 142 3.51 0.78 15.52
C PRO A 142 3.35 2.24 15.95
N SER A 143 3.51 2.50 17.25
CA SER A 143 3.46 3.84 17.79
C SER A 143 4.51 4.70 17.08
N ALA A 144 4.10 5.88 16.66
CA ALA A 144 4.91 6.80 15.84
C ALA A 144 6.32 7.11 16.39
N SER A 145 6.60 6.80 17.67
CA SER A 145 7.93 6.99 18.25
C SER A 145 9.00 6.13 17.55
N SER A 146 8.77 4.83 17.29
CA SER A 146 9.86 3.96 16.82
C SER A 146 10.32 4.28 15.38
N ALA A 147 9.42 4.78 14.55
CA ALA A 147 9.71 5.14 13.16
C ALA A 147 10.43 6.49 13.07
N LEU A 148 10.03 7.48 13.88
CA LEU A 148 10.71 8.77 13.96
C LEU A 148 12.08 8.66 14.61
N ASP A 149 12.21 7.89 15.69
CA ASP A 149 13.48 7.61 16.37
C ASP A 149 14.50 6.99 15.39
N TYR A 150 14.04 6.09 14.52
CA TYR A 150 14.89 5.48 13.49
C TYR A 150 15.32 6.47 12.40
N ILE A 151 14.43 7.36 11.96
CA ILE A 151 14.74 8.39 10.94
C ILE A 151 15.71 9.43 11.52
N ASP A 152 15.53 9.83 12.78
CA ASP A 152 16.44 10.76 13.46
C ASP A 152 17.82 10.13 13.68
N ALA A 153 17.91 8.84 14.00
CA ALA A 153 19.19 8.12 14.11
C ALA A 153 19.95 8.08 12.77
N LEU A 154 19.26 7.89 11.64
CA LEU A 154 19.87 7.94 10.32
C LEU A 154 20.29 9.35 9.92
N ARG A 155 19.48 10.37 10.26
CA ARG A 155 19.77 11.77 9.96
C ARG A 155 20.89 12.34 10.84
N ALA A 156 21.05 11.81 12.06
CA ALA A 156 22.10 12.23 12.98
C ALA A 156 23.51 11.87 12.47
N GLY A 157 23.67 10.74 11.76
CA GLY A 157 24.95 10.27 11.17
C GLY A 157 26.09 10.07 12.19
N PRO A 158 27.07 9.19 11.94
CA PRO A 158 28.29 9.20 12.75
C PRO A 158 29.08 10.49 12.46
N LYS A 159 29.20 11.36 13.47
CA LYS A 159 30.00 12.59 13.41
C LYS A 159 31.49 12.22 13.28
N ALA A 160 31.98 12.10 12.04
CA ALA A 160 33.39 11.97 11.78
C ALA A 160 34.13 13.24 12.27
N PRO A 161 35.29 13.11 12.94
CA PRO A 161 36.04 14.28 13.39
C PRO A 161 36.54 15.07 12.19
N SER A 162 36.24 16.38 12.19
CA SER A 162 36.72 17.34 11.20
C SER A 162 38.25 17.38 11.21
N ARG A 163 38.88 16.79 10.18
CA ARG A 163 40.30 17.00 9.89
C ARG A 163 40.46 18.29 9.12
N SER A 164 40.80 19.35 9.84
CA SER A 164 41.30 20.58 9.24
C SER A 164 42.68 20.87 9.81
N ALA A 165 43.70 20.21 9.26
CA ALA A 165 45.08 20.71 9.23
C ALA A 165 45.96 19.75 8.41
N LEU A 166 46.43 20.27 7.27
CA LEU A 166 47.77 20.16 6.69
C LEU A 166 47.71 19.88 5.19
N LEU A 167 47.95 20.95 4.43
CA LEU A 167 48.44 20.92 3.06
C LEU A 167 49.84 20.29 3.09
N MET A 168 49.95 19.01 2.74
CA MET A 168 51.15 18.37 2.23
C MET A 168 50.68 17.31 1.23
N ASP A 169 51.43 17.15 0.15
CA ASP A 169 51.18 16.20 -0.94
C ASP A 169 51.06 14.78 -0.36
N GLU A 170 49.82 14.31 -0.19
CA GLU A 170 49.49 13.02 0.40
C GLU A 170 49.59 11.97 -0.72
N PRO A 171 50.46 10.96 -0.61
CA PRO A 171 50.48 9.88 -1.58
C PRO A 171 49.11 9.20 -1.51
N LEU A 172 48.31 9.33 -2.58
CA LEU A 172 46.94 8.80 -2.73
C LEU A 172 46.72 7.56 -1.84
N THR A 173 46.28 7.77 -0.60
CA THR A 173 46.01 6.67 0.30
C THR A 173 44.86 5.90 -0.32
N PRO A 174 44.99 4.58 -0.58
CA PRO A 174 43.93 3.82 -1.19
C PRO A 174 42.70 3.97 -0.30
N GLN A 175 41.67 4.60 -0.85
CA GLN A 175 40.43 4.84 -0.13
C GLN A 175 39.94 3.49 0.42
N PRO A 176 39.56 3.43 1.70
CA PRO A 176 39.12 2.19 2.29
C PRO A 176 37.96 1.65 1.44
N LEU A 177 38.10 0.41 0.96
CA LEU A 177 37.03 -0.26 0.21
C LEU A 177 35.74 -0.14 1.02
N GLN A 178 34.65 0.28 0.38
CA GLN A 178 33.33 0.41 1.02
C GLN A 178 32.30 -0.44 0.29
N GLY A 179 31.19 -0.74 0.97
CA GLY A 179 30.08 -1.47 0.38
C GLY A 179 30.48 -2.87 -0.10
N PHE A 180 30.15 -3.18 -1.35
CA PHE A 180 30.36 -4.51 -1.92
C PHE A 180 31.85 -4.85 -2.09
N ASP A 181 32.73 -3.89 -2.39
CA ASP A 181 34.17 -4.15 -2.56
C ASP A 181 34.83 -4.60 -1.25
N ALA A 182 34.43 -3.99 -0.12
CA ALA A 182 34.90 -4.38 1.21
C ALA A 182 34.44 -5.79 1.58
N LEU A 183 33.20 -6.14 1.22
CA LEU A 183 32.61 -7.44 1.47
C LEU A 183 33.30 -8.52 0.63
N GLU A 184 33.50 -8.29 -0.67
CA GLU A 184 34.20 -9.22 -1.56
C GLU A 184 35.63 -9.47 -1.08
N HIS A 185 36.37 -8.42 -0.74
CA HIS A 185 37.74 -8.55 -0.24
C HIS A 185 37.80 -9.36 1.06
N ARG A 186 36.90 -9.10 2.03
CA ARG A 186 36.85 -9.87 3.29
C ARG A 186 36.49 -11.34 3.10
N LEU A 187 35.59 -11.64 2.15
CA LEU A 187 35.18 -13.03 1.85
C LEU A 187 36.24 -13.79 1.04
N GLY A 188 37.05 -13.07 0.24
CA GLY A 188 38.13 -13.64 -0.58
C GLY A 188 39.45 -13.83 0.16
N GLN A 189 39.70 -13.12 1.25
CA GLN A 189 40.95 -13.25 2.02
C GLN A 189 41.15 -14.68 2.56
N GLY A 190 42.26 -15.31 2.17
CA GLY A 190 42.66 -16.63 2.64
C GLY A 190 41.84 -17.81 2.06
N ARG A 191 40.97 -17.57 1.07
CA ARG A 191 40.13 -18.61 0.46
C ARG A 191 40.49 -18.82 -1.01
N ALA A 192 40.50 -20.07 -1.45
CA ALA A 192 40.61 -20.37 -2.88
C ALA A 192 39.40 -19.77 -3.64
N PRO A 193 39.58 -19.27 -4.88
CA PRO A 193 38.49 -18.67 -5.65
C PRO A 193 37.32 -19.66 -5.77
N PRO A 194 36.09 -19.27 -5.41
CA PRO A 194 34.95 -20.17 -5.48
C PRO A 194 34.66 -20.54 -6.94
N ALA A 195 34.31 -21.81 -7.19
CA ALA A 195 33.82 -22.23 -8.50
C ALA A 195 32.59 -21.40 -8.89
N ARG A 196 32.61 -20.81 -10.08
CA ARG A 196 31.59 -19.85 -10.56
C ARG A 196 30.24 -20.54 -10.80
N LYS A 197 29.48 -20.83 -9.75
CA LYS A 197 28.16 -21.48 -9.80
C LYS A 197 26.98 -20.52 -9.73
N ALA A 198 27.13 -19.37 -9.08
CA ALA A 198 26.11 -18.33 -9.10
C ALA A 198 26.05 -17.68 -10.50
N ARG A 199 24.86 -17.63 -11.10
CA ARG A 199 24.57 -16.87 -12.31
C ARG A 199 23.40 -15.95 -12.00
N ALA A 200 23.55 -14.68 -12.34
CA ALA A 200 22.42 -13.76 -12.35
C ALA A 200 21.48 -14.17 -13.50
N GLU A 201 20.19 -14.15 -13.23
CA GLU A 201 19.16 -14.31 -14.25
C GLU A 201 18.59 -12.94 -14.59
N GLU A 202 18.64 -12.58 -15.87
CA GLU A 202 18.07 -11.34 -16.36
C GLU A 202 16.65 -11.59 -16.87
N TRP A 203 15.71 -10.70 -16.54
CA TRP A 203 14.31 -10.80 -16.97
C TRP A 203 13.94 -9.56 -17.79
N LEU A 204 13.51 -9.76 -19.04
CA LEU A 204 12.96 -8.73 -19.90
C LEU A 204 11.44 -8.68 -19.73
N ARG A 205 10.91 -7.50 -19.44
CA ARG A 205 9.47 -7.26 -19.28
C ARG A 205 8.95 -6.41 -20.43
N ILE A 206 7.97 -6.91 -21.16
CA ILE A 206 7.35 -6.26 -22.32
C ILE A 206 5.87 -6.01 -21.99
N PRO A 207 5.45 -4.76 -21.74
CA PRO A 207 4.05 -4.45 -21.44
C PRO A 207 3.18 -4.62 -22.70
N ILE A 208 2.11 -5.40 -22.61
CA ILE A 208 1.13 -5.63 -23.69
C ILE A 208 -0.02 -4.64 -23.53
N THR A 209 -0.68 -4.60 -22.38
CA THR A 209 -1.71 -3.60 -22.02
C THR A 209 -1.43 -3.07 -20.61
N PRO A 210 -2.16 -2.07 -20.07
CA PRO A 210 -1.98 -1.64 -18.68
C PRO A 210 -2.09 -2.79 -17.66
N ASP A 211 -2.79 -3.86 -18.02
CA ASP A 211 -3.10 -4.98 -17.14
C ASP A 211 -2.33 -6.29 -17.49
N VAL A 212 -1.63 -6.33 -18.63
CA VAL A 212 -0.97 -7.54 -19.14
C VAL A 212 0.49 -7.25 -19.52
N GLU A 213 1.42 -8.00 -18.94
CA GLU A 213 2.86 -7.95 -19.26
C GLU A 213 3.39 -9.33 -19.68
N PHE A 214 4.36 -9.34 -20.59
CA PHE A 214 5.11 -10.53 -20.97
C PHE A 214 6.49 -10.49 -20.31
N SER A 215 6.85 -11.54 -19.55
CA SER A 215 8.16 -11.65 -18.91
C SER A 215 8.95 -12.80 -19.53
N VAL A 216 10.14 -12.51 -20.06
CA VAL A 216 11.01 -13.49 -20.72
C VAL A 216 12.40 -13.46 -20.11
N ARG A 217 13.02 -14.63 -19.94
CA ARG A 217 14.39 -14.75 -19.43
C ARG A 217 15.39 -14.36 -20.52
N ALA A 218 16.35 -13.53 -20.15
CA ALA A 218 17.49 -13.09 -20.95
C ALA A 218 18.73 -13.97 -20.67
N PRO A 219 19.76 -13.95 -21.53
CA PRO A 219 19.93 -13.05 -22.67
C PRO A 219 19.09 -13.44 -23.90
N LEU A 220 18.54 -12.44 -24.59
CA LEU A 220 17.86 -12.58 -25.87
C LEU A 220 18.61 -11.76 -26.92
N ASP A 221 18.76 -12.32 -28.11
CA ASP A 221 19.37 -11.60 -29.23
C ASP A 221 18.44 -10.50 -29.76
N ALA A 222 19.00 -9.49 -30.44
CA ALA A 222 18.24 -8.35 -30.94
C ALA A 222 17.07 -8.77 -31.86
N GLU A 223 17.28 -9.79 -32.71
CA GLU A 223 16.22 -10.31 -33.58
C GLU A 223 15.08 -10.99 -32.78
N GLN A 224 15.45 -11.78 -31.76
CA GLN A 224 14.49 -12.47 -30.89
C GLN A 224 13.65 -11.45 -30.12
N ARG A 225 14.29 -10.38 -29.64
CA ARG A 225 13.61 -9.26 -28.97
C ARG A 225 12.59 -8.60 -29.89
N VAL A 226 12.96 -8.26 -31.13
CA VAL A 226 12.04 -7.64 -32.11
C VAL A 226 10.86 -8.57 -32.41
N ARG A 227 11.10 -9.88 -32.51
CA ARG A 227 10.03 -10.86 -32.72
C ARG A 227 9.07 -10.92 -31.53
N LEU A 228 9.61 -10.85 -30.32
CA LEU A 228 8.86 -10.81 -29.07
C LEU A 228 8.00 -9.55 -28.91
N GLU A 229 8.55 -8.39 -29.27
CA GLU A 229 7.81 -7.12 -29.31
C GLU A 229 6.67 -7.19 -30.32
N ARG A 230 6.91 -7.76 -31.51
CA ARG A 230 5.84 -7.99 -32.52
C ARG A 230 4.75 -8.92 -32.00
N CYS A 231 5.09 -9.98 -31.27
CA CYS A 231 4.09 -10.84 -30.62
C CYS A 231 3.27 -10.07 -29.58
N ALA A 232 3.91 -9.21 -28.79
CA ALA A 232 3.21 -8.38 -27.81
C ALA A 232 2.22 -7.41 -28.50
N ASP A 233 2.59 -6.83 -29.64
CA ASP A 233 1.71 -5.96 -30.42
C ASP A 233 0.49 -6.72 -30.98
N LEU A 234 0.69 -7.91 -31.53
CA LEU A 234 -0.42 -8.75 -32.01
C LEU A 234 -1.40 -9.13 -30.89
N ILE A 235 -0.87 -9.51 -29.72
CA ILE A 235 -1.71 -9.81 -28.55
C ILE A 235 -2.47 -8.56 -28.12
N ARG A 236 -1.84 -7.37 -28.14
CA ARG A 236 -2.50 -6.11 -27.81
C ARG A 236 -3.67 -5.83 -28.77
N ASP A 237 -3.50 -6.04 -30.07
CA ASP A 237 -4.56 -5.79 -31.06
C ASP A 237 -5.74 -6.76 -30.91
N ILE A 238 -5.47 -8.03 -30.64
CA ILE A 238 -6.50 -9.04 -30.29
C ILE A 238 -7.26 -8.62 -29.03
N LEU A 239 -6.55 -8.26 -27.95
CA LEU A 239 -7.15 -7.88 -26.68
C LEU A 239 -7.99 -6.59 -26.77
N LEU A 240 -7.65 -5.68 -27.68
CA LEU A 240 -8.37 -4.42 -27.89
C LEU A 240 -9.40 -4.50 -29.01
N GLY A 241 -9.62 -5.69 -29.59
CA GLY A 241 -10.64 -5.93 -30.61
C GLY A 241 -10.40 -5.17 -31.92
N ARG A 242 -9.14 -4.83 -32.22
CA ARG A 242 -8.74 -4.15 -33.46
C ARG A 242 -8.53 -5.10 -34.64
N ASP A 243 -8.58 -6.40 -34.38
CA ASP A 243 -8.44 -7.48 -35.38
C ASP A 243 -9.81 -7.86 -35.99
N ARG A 244 -10.56 -6.86 -36.50
CA ARG A 244 -11.82 -7.07 -37.24
C ARG A 244 -11.67 -6.68 -38.70
#